data_AF-B0PEW9-F1
#
_entry.id   AF-B0PEW9-F1
#
_cell.length_a   1.000
_cell.length_b   1.000
_cell.length_c   1.000
_cell.angle_alpha   90.00
_cell.angle_beta   90.00
_cell.angle_gamma   90.00
#
_symmetry.space_group_name_H-M   'P 1'
#
loop_
_entity.id
_entity.type
_entity.pdbx_description
1 polymer ?
#
loop_
_entity_poly.entity_id
_entity_poly.type
_entity_poly.pdbx_seq_one_letter_code
_entity_poly.pdbx_strand_id
1 'polypeptide(L)'
;MREIQLGGGFATLEVIPLDLGIKALTIWQPWASLLVDGPKKYETRSWATSYRGPIAIHAAKRVPSLTKKIIPPLVLEHIMRHLGGRLLEELPTGSIIGTADLVACHPIDDVFLSSLCEGEERLGDYTIGRYAWEFKNMRALEEPILARGGQRIWNWRPQGGHHGVGNVEPGGSKGQRDR
;
A
#
# COMPACT_ATOMS: atom_id res chain seq x y z
N MET A 1 -29.11 30.41 -4.58
CA MET A 1 -29.58 29.34 -5.48
C MET A 1 -28.69 29.29 -6.70
N ARG A 2 -27.89 28.23 -6.83
CA ARG A 2 -27.59 27.52 -8.09
C ARG A 2 -27.22 26.10 -7.68
N GLU A 3 -28.04 25.14 -8.09
CA GLU A 3 -27.72 23.71 -8.02
C GLU A 3 -26.71 23.37 -9.12
N ILE A 4 -25.81 22.44 -8.83
CA ILE A 4 -25.03 21.70 -9.83
C ILE A 4 -25.33 20.23 -9.61
N GLN A 5 -25.94 19.62 -10.62
CA GLN A 5 -26.27 18.21 -10.72
C GLN A 5 -24.99 17.37 -10.68
N LEU A 6 -24.85 16.45 -9.72
CA LEU A 6 -23.85 15.38 -9.75
C LEU A 6 -24.55 14.05 -9.99
N GLY A 7 -24.42 13.53 -11.21
CA GLY A 7 -24.76 12.15 -11.55
C GLY A 7 -23.59 11.22 -11.26
N GLY A 8 -23.92 9.99 -10.86
CA GLY A 8 -22.97 8.88 -10.72
C GLY A 8 -22.56 8.65 -9.27
N GLY A 9 -23.14 7.61 -8.66
CA GLY A 9 -22.97 7.28 -7.25
C GLY A 9 -21.52 7.15 -6.82
N PHE A 10 -21.13 7.96 -5.85
CA PHE A 10 -19.98 7.68 -5.01
C PHE A 10 -20.38 6.53 -4.08
N ALA A 11 -19.78 5.36 -4.25
CA ALA A 11 -19.67 4.42 -3.14
C ALA A 11 -18.70 5.06 -2.14
N THR A 12 -19.24 5.93 -1.29
CA THR A 12 -18.55 6.51 -0.14
C THR A 12 -18.08 5.38 0.76
N LEU A 13 -16.91 5.58 1.36
CA LEU A 13 -16.40 4.81 2.51
C LEU A 13 -17.41 4.90 3.67
N GLU A 14 -18.55 4.24 3.54
CA GLU A 14 -19.57 4.22 4.57
C GLU A 14 -19.14 3.25 5.66
N VAL A 15 -18.60 3.87 6.71
CA VAL A 15 -18.65 3.44 8.10
C VAL A 15 -17.87 2.15 8.40
N ILE A 16 -16.56 2.19 8.20
CA ILE A 16 -15.69 1.58 9.22
C ILE A 16 -15.74 2.54 10.41
N PRO A 17 -16.22 2.12 11.59
CA PRO A 17 -16.21 2.96 12.77
C PRO A 17 -14.81 3.55 12.97
N LEU A 18 -14.70 4.88 13.08
CA LEU A 18 -13.42 5.61 13.20
C LEU A 18 -12.58 5.16 14.43
N ASP A 19 -13.16 4.37 15.34
CA ASP A 19 -12.51 3.75 16.49
C ASP A 19 -11.88 2.37 16.19
N LEU A 20 -12.36 1.66 15.16
CA LEU A 20 -11.87 0.37 14.70
C LEU A 20 -10.89 0.58 13.53
N GLY A 21 -9.61 0.73 13.88
CA GLY A 21 -8.54 0.80 12.87
C GLY A 21 -8.60 -0.37 11.88
N ILE A 22 -8.33 -0.09 10.61
CA ILE A 22 -8.27 -1.09 9.54
C ILE A 22 -6.98 -1.93 9.69
N LYS A 23 -7.04 -3.22 9.34
CA LYS A 23 -5.82 -4.00 9.20
C LYS A 23 -4.94 -3.43 8.10
N ALA A 24 -3.63 -3.54 8.27
CA ALA A 24 -2.66 -3.11 7.28
C ALA A 24 -1.51 -4.12 7.15
N LEU A 25 -0.92 -4.16 5.96
CA LEU A 25 0.26 -4.97 5.65
C LEU A 25 1.33 -4.10 4.99
N THR A 26 2.55 -4.15 5.55
CA THR A 26 3.71 -3.46 4.97
C THR A 26 4.41 -4.35 3.94
N ILE A 27 4.53 -3.87 2.71
CA ILE A 27 5.13 -4.56 1.55
C ILE A 27 6.27 -3.69 1.01
N TRP A 28 7.35 -4.31 0.56
CA TRP A 28 8.47 -3.56 -0.05
C TRP A 28 8.11 -3.13 -1.47
N GLN A 29 8.60 -1.96 -1.89
CA GLN A 29 8.56 -1.59 -3.30
C GLN A 29 9.57 -2.41 -4.10
N PRO A 30 9.25 -2.83 -5.34
CA PRO A 30 8.08 -2.42 -6.15
C PRO A 30 6.81 -3.26 -5.96
N TRP A 31 6.87 -4.33 -5.16
CA TRP A 31 5.75 -5.29 -5.04
C TRP A 31 4.49 -4.68 -4.44
N ALA A 32 4.62 -3.65 -3.58
CA ALA A 32 3.47 -2.93 -3.05
C ALA A 32 2.65 -2.26 -4.17
N SER A 33 3.32 -1.51 -5.06
CA SER A 33 2.67 -0.89 -6.23
C SER A 33 2.10 -1.94 -7.18
N LEU A 34 2.87 -2.98 -7.53
CA LEU A 34 2.39 -4.04 -8.41
C LEU A 34 1.13 -4.75 -7.88
N LEU A 35 1.00 -4.87 -6.56
CA LEU A 35 -0.18 -5.45 -5.92
C LEU A 35 -1.40 -4.52 -6.06
N VAL A 36 -1.26 -3.24 -5.68
CA VAL A 36 -2.40 -2.30 -5.71
C VAL A 36 -2.84 -1.90 -7.11
N ASP A 37 -1.89 -1.89 -8.06
CA ASP A 37 -2.15 -1.58 -9.47
C ASP A 37 -2.71 -2.80 -10.23
N GLY A 38 -2.60 -4.01 -9.66
CA GLY A 38 -3.24 -5.24 -10.16
C GLY A 38 -2.37 -6.29 -10.86
N PRO A 39 -1.18 -5.99 -11.45
CA PRO A 39 -0.34 -7.01 -12.09
C PRO A 39 0.09 -8.17 -11.19
N LYS A 40 0.16 -7.95 -9.88
CA LYS A 40 0.50 -8.95 -8.87
C LYS A 40 -0.75 -9.35 -8.09
N LYS A 41 -1.03 -10.65 -7.98
CA LYS A 41 -2.17 -11.18 -7.21
C LYS A 41 -1.82 -11.69 -5.83
N TYR A 42 -0.58 -12.18 -5.63
CA TYR A 42 -0.20 -12.84 -4.38
C TYR A 42 0.94 -12.13 -3.67
N GLU A 43 0.83 -11.81 -2.37
CA GLU A 43 2.01 -11.48 -1.57
C GLU A 43 2.64 -12.75 -0.99
N THR A 44 3.95 -12.98 -1.18
CA THR A 44 4.59 -14.21 -0.66
C THR A 44 5.29 -13.98 0.67
N ARG A 45 5.03 -14.84 1.65
CA ARG A 45 5.56 -14.73 3.02
C ARG A 45 6.08 -16.06 3.52
N SER A 46 7.03 -16.03 4.45
CA SER A 46 7.50 -17.22 5.17
C SER A 46 6.53 -17.72 6.24
N TRP A 47 5.35 -17.09 6.38
CA TRP A 47 4.38 -17.41 7.41
C TRP A 47 2.95 -17.28 6.89
N ALA A 48 2.06 -18.10 7.44
CA ALA A 48 0.64 -18.15 7.10
C ALA A 48 -0.19 -17.15 7.91
N THR A 49 -1.36 -16.80 7.41
CA THR A 49 -2.36 -16.03 8.18
C THR A 49 -3.76 -16.61 8.03
N SER A 50 -4.52 -16.56 9.14
CA SER A 50 -5.95 -16.86 9.15
C SER A 50 -6.82 -15.63 8.86
N TYR A 51 -6.24 -14.41 8.84
CA TYR A 51 -7.01 -13.19 8.58
C TYR A 51 -7.60 -13.19 7.16
N ARG A 52 -8.86 -12.79 7.04
CA ARG A 52 -9.54 -12.55 5.76
C ARG A 52 -10.36 -11.27 5.87
N GLY A 53 -10.40 -10.50 4.80
CA GLY A 53 -11.15 -9.26 4.71
C GLY A 53 -10.29 -8.04 4.35
N PRO A 54 -10.84 -6.83 4.53
CA PRO A 54 -10.23 -5.59 4.06
C PRO A 54 -8.87 -5.33 4.71
N ILE A 55 -7.92 -4.85 3.92
CA ILE A 55 -6.58 -4.54 4.40
C ILE A 55 -5.98 -3.37 3.61
N ALA A 56 -5.39 -2.42 4.34
CA ALA A 56 -4.61 -1.33 3.76
C ALA A 56 -3.21 -1.83 3.35
N ILE A 57 -2.75 -1.41 2.18
CA ILE A 57 -1.43 -1.74 1.67
C ILE A 57 -0.48 -0.58 1.96
N HIS A 58 0.51 -0.84 2.81
CA HIS A 58 1.56 0.09 3.17
C HIS A 58 2.82 -0.19 2.35
N ALA A 59 3.34 0.81 1.66
CA ALA A 59 4.66 0.74 1.04
C ALA A 59 5.75 1.00 2.08
N ALA A 60 6.63 0.03 2.29
CA ALA A 60 7.71 0.14 3.27
C ALA A 60 8.61 1.35 2.99
N LYS A 61 9.24 1.89 4.03
CA LYS A 61 10.17 3.04 3.92
C LYS A 61 11.52 2.69 3.26
N ARG A 62 11.75 1.42 2.91
CA ARG A 62 13.00 0.99 2.27
C ARG A 62 13.13 1.68 0.91
N VAL A 63 14.29 2.26 0.66
CA VAL A 63 14.58 2.96 -0.60
C VAL A 63 14.51 1.96 -1.77
N PRO A 64 13.71 2.21 -2.83
CA PRO A 64 13.53 1.28 -3.94
C PRO A 64 14.83 0.88 -4.66
N SER A 65 15.84 1.76 -4.69
CA SER A 65 17.16 1.47 -5.27
C SER A 65 17.90 0.33 -4.54
N LEU A 66 17.64 0.12 -3.24
CA LEU A 66 18.15 -1.03 -2.49
C LEU A 66 17.39 -2.31 -2.79
N THR A 67 16.13 -2.22 -3.24
CA THR A 67 15.39 -3.38 -3.74
C THR A 67 15.84 -3.74 -5.14
N LYS A 68 16.07 -2.77 -6.02
CA LYS A 68 16.55 -3.00 -7.39
C LYS A 68 17.80 -3.90 -7.44
N LYS A 69 18.71 -3.75 -6.47
CA LYS A 69 19.95 -4.56 -6.36
C LYS A 69 19.71 -6.05 -6.10
N ILE A 70 18.55 -6.44 -5.59
CA ILE A 70 18.20 -7.85 -5.31
C ILE A 70 17.28 -8.45 -6.37
N ILE A 71 16.86 -7.67 -7.37
CA ILE A 71 15.97 -8.12 -8.44
C ILE A 71 16.82 -8.56 -9.64
N PRO A 72 16.69 -9.82 -10.11
CA PRO A 72 17.36 -10.27 -11.33
C PRO A 72 16.99 -9.42 -12.56
N PRO A 73 17.91 -9.18 -13.52
CA PRO A 73 17.65 -8.28 -14.66
C PRO A 73 16.38 -8.61 -15.46
N LEU A 74 16.11 -9.88 -15.75
CA LEU A 74 14.91 -10.30 -16.48
C LEU A 74 13.61 -10.06 -15.68
N VAL A 75 13.68 -10.15 -14.35
CA VAL A 75 12.55 -9.83 -13.47
C VAL A 75 12.34 -8.32 -13.42
N LEU A 76 13.43 -7.55 -13.37
CA LEU A 76 13.37 -6.09 -13.39
C LEU A 76 12.70 -5.57 -14.66
N GLU A 77 13.08 -6.09 -15.83
CA GLU A 77 12.44 -5.74 -17.11
C GLU A 77 10.94 -6.08 -17.10
N HIS A 78 10.57 -7.25 -16.58
CA HIS A 78 9.17 -7.64 -16.43
C HIS A 78 8.40 -6.66 -15.53
N ILE A 79 8.97 -6.28 -14.38
CA ILE A 79 8.37 -5.31 -13.46
C ILE A 79 8.20 -3.95 -14.14
N MET A 80 9.22 -3.46 -14.84
CA MET A 80 9.18 -2.14 -15.48
C MET A 80 8.04 -2.01 -16.51
N ARG A 81 7.71 -3.09 -17.23
CA ARG A 81 6.57 -3.12 -18.16
C ARG A 81 5.22 -2.85 -17.48
N HIS A 82 5.11 -3.18 -16.19
CA HIS A 82 3.89 -3.01 -15.38
C HIS A 82 3.82 -1.68 -14.62
N LEU A 83 4.93 -0.92 -14.55
CA LEU A 83 4.95 0.34 -13.79
C LEU A 83 4.33 1.52 -14.53
N GLY A 84 3.92 1.34 -15.80
CA GLY A 84 3.24 2.38 -16.57
C GLY A 84 4.12 3.61 -16.84
N GLY A 85 5.42 3.41 -16.99
CA GLY A 85 6.40 4.48 -17.22
C GLY A 85 6.97 5.14 -15.96
N ARG A 86 6.45 4.81 -14.76
CA ARG A 86 7.05 5.27 -13.49
C ARG A 86 8.43 4.66 -13.27
N LEU A 87 9.36 5.46 -12.77
CA LEU A 87 10.65 4.97 -12.32
C LEU A 87 10.51 4.28 -10.95
N LEU A 88 11.38 3.30 -10.67
CA LEU A 88 11.35 2.61 -9.37
C LEU A 88 11.58 3.58 -8.21
N GLU A 89 12.42 4.58 -8.45
CA GLU A 89 12.84 5.61 -7.50
C GLU A 89 11.71 6.60 -7.19
N GLU A 90 10.67 6.67 -8.03
CA GLU A 90 9.50 7.54 -7.86
C GLU A 90 8.35 6.82 -7.11
N LEU A 91 8.47 5.51 -6.88
CA LEU A 91 7.42 4.76 -6.20
C LEU A 91 7.26 5.25 -4.75
N PRO A 92 6.02 5.43 -4.27
CA PRO A 92 5.75 5.93 -2.93
C PRO A 92 6.33 4.99 -1.86
N THR A 93 6.85 5.57 -0.78
CA THR A 93 7.38 4.84 0.37
C THR A 93 6.92 5.48 1.67
N GLY A 94 6.83 4.68 2.74
CA GLY A 94 6.42 5.17 4.05
C GLY A 94 4.97 5.64 4.10
N SER A 95 4.10 5.10 3.26
CA SER A 95 2.71 5.52 3.11
C SER A 95 1.78 4.35 2.83
N ILE A 96 0.50 4.52 3.15
CA ILE A 96 -0.59 3.72 2.61
C ILE A 96 -0.82 4.17 1.17
N ILE A 97 -0.83 3.22 0.25
CA ILE A 97 -0.91 3.48 -1.20
C ILE A 97 -2.17 2.88 -1.83
N GLY A 98 -2.93 2.08 -1.07
CA GLY A 98 -4.09 1.39 -1.58
C GLY A 98 -4.76 0.52 -0.53
N THR A 99 -5.84 -0.12 -0.94
CA THR A 99 -6.58 -1.12 -0.17
C THR A 99 -6.80 -2.36 -1.03
N ALA A 100 -7.04 -3.49 -0.38
CA ALA A 100 -7.38 -4.75 -1.02
C ALA A 100 -8.15 -5.65 -0.03
N ASP A 101 -8.70 -6.75 -0.53
CA ASP A 101 -9.27 -7.81 0.29
C ASP A 101 -8.33 -9.01 0.30
N LEU A 102 -7.87 -9.43 1.48
CA LEU A 102 -7.15 -10.69 1.63
C LEU A 102 -8.15 -11.84 1.65
N VAL A 103 -8.19 -12.65 0.59
CA VAL A 103 -9.23 -13.67 0.39
C VAL A 103 -8.74 -15.10 0.62
N ALA A 104 -7.45 -15.36 0.45
CA ALA A 104 -6.87 -16.68 0.70
C ALA A 104 -5.40 -16.59 1.14
N CYS A 105 -4.91 -17.69 1.70
CA CYS A 105 -3.51 -17.87 2.08
C CYS A 105 -3.16 -19.32 1.75
N HIS A 106 -2.47 -19.51 0.64
CA HIS A 106 -2.16 -20.82 0.08
C HIS A 106 -0.77 -21.27 0.53
N PRO A 107 -0.57 -22.53 0.95
CA PRO A 107 0.77 -23.09 1.00
C PRO A 107 1.34 -23.11 -0.42
N ILE A 108 2.62 -22.79 -0.56
CA ILE A 108 3.32 -22.94 -1.83
C ILE A 108 3.87 -24.36 -1.89
N ASP A 109 3.20 -25.19 -2.70
CA ASP A 109 3.58 -26.55 -3.07
C ASP A 109 3.57 -26.70 -4.60
N ASP A 110 3.88 -27.89 -5.11
CA ASP A 110 3.93 -28.15 -6.56
C ASP A 110 2.59 -27.90 -7.27
N VAL A 111 1.47 -28.13 -6.57
CA VAL A 111 0.12 -27.92 -7.12
C VAL A 111 -0.14 -26.42 -7.27
N PHE A 112 0.17 -25.62 -6.24
CA PHE A 112 0.04 -24.17 -6.31
C PHE A 112 0.95 -23.59 -7.41
N LEU A 113 2.21 -24.01 -7.47
CA LEU A 113 3.15 -23.56 -8.50
C LEU A 113 2.65 -23.83 -9.91
N SER A 114 2.06 -25.01 -10.14
CA SER A 114 1.48 -25.38 -11.44
C SER A 114 0.24 -24.55 -11.81
N SER A 115 -0.37 -23.85 -10.84
CA SER A 115 -1.55 -23.01 -11.04
C SER A 115 -1.25 -21.53 -11.29
N LEU A 116 0.02 -21.11 -11.15
CA LEU A 116 0.41 -19.72 -11.34
C LEU A 116 0.22 -19.28 -12.80
N CYS A 117 -0.37 -18.10 -12.99
CA CYS A 117 -0.45 -17.48 -14.30
C CYS A 117 0.94 -17.01 -14.76
N GLU A 118 1.17 -17.01 -16.07
CA GLU A 118 2.43 -16.51 -16.66
C GLU A 118 2.73 -15.08 -16.20
N GLY A 119 3.97 -14.86 -15.75
CA GLY A 119 4.48 -13.61 -15.23
C GLY A 119 4.36 -13.48 -13.71
N GLU A 120 3.31 -14.03 -13.09
CA GLU A 120 3.10 -13.93 -11.63
C GLU A 120 4.25 -14.60 -10.87
N GLU A 121 4.84 -15.69 -11.41
CA GLU A 121 5.96 -16.41 -10.82
C GLU A 121 7.21 -15.53 -10.65
N ARG A 122 7.32 -14.44 -11.42
CA ARG A 122 8.44 -13.48 -11.35
C ARG A 122 8.20 -12.39 -10.34
N LEU A 123 6.97 -12.25 -9.85
CA LEU A 123 6.58 -11.15 -8.97
C LEU A 123 6.72 -11.49 -7.49
N GLY A 124 7.29 -12.64 -7.10
CA GLY A 124 7.46 -13.01 -5.70
C GLY A 124 8.48 -14.13 -5.47
N ASP A 125 8.71 -14.45 -4.21
CA ASP A 125 9.46 -15.65 -3.82
C ASP A 125 8.47 -16.80 -3.59
N TYR A 126 8.35 -17.67 -4.58
CA TYR A 126 7.49 -18.86 -4.58
C TYR A 126 8.24 -20.13 -4.20
N THR A 127 9.30 -20.03 -3.39
CA THR A 127 9.96 -21.22 -2.87
C THR A 127 8.98 -22.08 -2.07
N ILE A 128 8.99 -23.40 -2.31
CA ILE A 128 8.16 -24.39 -1.60
C ILE A 128 8.33 -24.25 -0.09
N GLY A 129 7.22 -24.36 0.65
CA GLY A 129 7.17 -24.18 2.10
C GLY A 129 6.91 -22.75 2.56
N ARG A 130 6.87 -21.78 1.64
CA ARG A 130 6.33 -20.44 1.87
C ARG A 130 4.81 -20.42 1.67
N TYR A 131 4.21 -19.24 1.84
CA TYR A 131 2.78 -19.01 1.63
C TYR A 131 2.54 -17.88 0.64
N ALA A 132 1.55 -18.07 -0.24
CA ALA A 132 1.05 -17.08 -1.18
C ALA A 132 -0.29 -16.51 -0.68
N TRP A 133 -0.29 -15.24 -0.30
CA TRP A 133 -1.46 -14.55 0.20
C TRP A 133 -2.22 -13.92 -0.96
N GLU A 134 -3.42 -14.40 -1.27
CA GLU A 134 -4.21 -13.96 -2.43
C GLU A 134 -5.04 -12.73 -2.11
N PHE A 135 -4.92 -11.71 -2.96
CA PHE A 135 -5.69 -10.47 -2.85
C PHE A 135 -6.70 -10.32 -3.99
N LYS A 136 -7.83 -9.69 -3.66
CA LYS A 136 -8.86 -9.25 -4.62
C LYS A 136 -9.27 -7.81 -4.33
N ASN A 137 -10.04 -7.22 -5.25
CA ASN A 137 -10.60 -5.88 -5.12
C ASN A 137 -9.54 -4.82 -4.77
N MET A 138 -8.34 -4.94 -5.34
CA MET A 138 -7.26 -3.99 -5.15
C MET A 138 -7.65 -2.62 -5.70
N ARG A 139 -7.40 -1.58 -4.91
CA ARG A 139 -7.70 -0.19 -5.24
C ARG A 139 -6.54 0.67 -4.80
N ALA A 140 -5.80 1.21 -5.76
CA ALA A 140 -4.82 2.27 -5.48
C ALA A 140 -5.54 3.52 -4.96
N LEU A 141 -4.89 4.23 -4.04
CA LEU A 141 -5.31 5.58 -3.65
C LEU A 141 -4.84 6.57 -4.73
N GLU A 142 -5.63 7.61 -4.95
CA GLU A 142 -5.21 8.74 -5.80
C GLU A 142 -3.96 9.42 -5.21
N GLU A 143 -3.97 9.65 -3.89
CA GLU A 143 -2.84 10.22 -3.15
C GLU A 143 -2.40 9.32 -1.99
N PRO A 144 -1.09 8.99 -1.87
CA PRO A 144 -0.59 8.20 -0.75
C PRO A 144 -0.76 8.89 0.61
N ILE A 145 -1.16 8.15 1.64
CA ILE A 145 -1.32 8.67 3.00
C ILE A 145 -0.10 8.31 3.83
N LEU A 146 0.65 9.29 4.33
CA LEU A 146 1.83 9.04 5.17
C LEU A 146 1.47 8.22 6.41
N ALA A 147 2.22 7.14 6.64
CA ALA A 147 1.98 6.25 7.78
C ALA A 147 3.27 5.53 8.18
N ARG A 148 3.48 5.35 9.49
CA ARG A 148 4.53 4.46 9.99
C ARG A 148 4.12 3.01 9.70
N GLY A 149 5.00 2.26 9.05
CA GLY A 149 4.79 0.83 8.81
C GLY A 149 4.87 -0.01 10.08
N GLY A 150 4.24 -1.17 10.06
CA GLY A 150 4.23 -2.14 11.15
C GLY A 150 4.73 -3.51 10.72
N GLN A 151 5.03 -4.37 11.70
CA GLN A 151 5.37 -5.77 11.46
C GLN A 151 4.10 -6.62 11.37
N ARG A 152 4.18 -7.72 10.61
CA ARG A 152 3.06 -8.65 10.37
C ARG A 152 1.83 -7.88 9.88
N ILE A 153 0.63 -8.39 10.17
CA ILE A 153 -0.60 -7.61 10.04
C ILE A 153 -0.71 -6.70 11.28
N TRP A 154 -0.92 -5.41 11.05
CA TRP A 154 -1.01 -4.40 12.11
C TRP A 154 -2.30 -3.59 11.98
N ASN A 155 -2.68 -2.84 13.02
CA ASN A 155 -3.85 -1.97 12.98
C ASN A 155 -3.41 -0.56 12.57
N TRP A 156 -3.89 -0.08 11.44
CA TRP A 156 -3.71 1.29 10.99
C TRP A 156 -4.96 2.10 11.34
N ARG A 157 -4.75 3.31 11.87
CA ARG A 157 -5.81 4.29 12.06
C ARG A 157 -5.55 5.45 11.11
N PRO A 158 -6.43 5.69 10.11
CA PRO A 158 -6.35 6.89 9.31
C PRO A 158 -6.43 8.08 10.25
N GLN A 159 -5.38 8.91 10.31
CA GLN A 159 -5.50 10.18 11.01
C GLN A 159 -6.43 11.02 10.14
N GLY A 160 -7.59 11.41 10.68
CA GLY A 160 -8.48 12.35 10.01
C GLY A 160 -7.66 13.55 9.56
N GLY A 161 -7.78 13.92 8.29
CA GLY A 161 -6.97 14.97 7.68
C GLY A 161 -7.21 16.32 8.37
N HIS A 162 -6.44 16.62 9.40
CA HIS A 162 -6.18 18.01 9.76
C HIS A 162 -5.15 18.51 8.76
N HIS A 163 -5.63 19.10 7.67
CA HIS A 163 -4.87 20.15 7.01
C HIS A 163 -4.42 21.11 8.09
N GLY A 164 -3.11 21.18 8.31
CA GLY A 164 -2.50 22.06 9.29
C GLY A 164 -2.85 23.49 8.94
N VAL A 165 -3.86 24.04 9.61
CA VAL A 165 -3.91 25.47 9.84
C VAL A 165 -2.76 25.72 10.81
N GLY A 166 -1.67 26.27 10.31
CA GLY A 166 -0.55 26.68 11.15
C GLY A 166 -1.09 27.54 12.28
N ASN A 167 -0.80 27.15 13.53
CA ASN A 167 -0.96 28.04 14.67
C ASN A 167 -0.04 29.25 14.41
N VAL A 168 -0.63 30.35 13.96
CA VAL A 168 -0.02 31.66 14.09
C VAL A 168 -0.19 32.03 15.56
N GLU A 169 0.90 31.97 16.32
CA GLU A 169 0.93 32.52 17.68
C GLU A 169 0.61 34.03 17.62
N PRO A 170 -0.32 34.54 18.46
CA PRO A 170 -0.58 35.96 18.50
C PRO A 170 0.50 36.68 19.34
N GLY A 171 1.29 37.53 18.66
CA GLY A 171 1.71 38.84 19.13
C GLY A 171 2.49 38.96 20.46
N GLY A 172 3.81 39.10 20.36
CA GLY A 172 4.64 39.73 21.38
C GLY A 172 5.17 41.09 20.91
N SER A 173 4.44 42.16 21.22
CA SER A 173 4.88 43.55 21.01
C SER A 173 6.12 43.85 21.87
N LYS A 174 7.27 44.14 21.25
CA LYS A 174 8.39 44.79 21.94
C LYS A 174 8.10 46.27 22.08
N GLY A 175 7.70 46.66 23.28
CA GLY A 175 7.63 48.06 23.70
C GLY A 175 9.01 48.70 23.77
N GLN A 176 9.09 49.88 23.16
CA GLN A 176 10.06 50.94 23.35
C GLN A 176 10.47 51.10 24.82
N ARG A 177 11.76 51.29 25.09
CA ARG A 177 12.21 52.05 26.26
C ARG A 177 13.34 52.98 25.83
N ASP A 178 12.96 54.24 25.67
CA ASP A 178 13.85 55.38 25.76
C ASP A 178 14.34 55.50 27.21
N ARG A 179 15.66 55.52 27.43
CA ARG A 179 16.40 56.33 28.41
C ARG A 179 17.86 56.40 28.00
#